data_AF-A0A831LA62-F1
#
_entry.id   AF-A0A831LA62-F1
#
_cell.length_a   1.000
_cell.length_b   1.000
_cell.length_c   1.000
_cell.angle_alpha   90.00
_cell.angle_beta   90.00
_cell.angle_gamma   90.00
#
_symmetry.space_group_name_H-M   'P 1'
#
loop_
_entity.id
_entity.type
_entity.pdbx_description
1 polymer ?
#
loop_
_entity_poly.entity_id
_entity_poly.type
_entity_poly.pdbx_seq_one_letter_code
_entity_poly.pdbx_strand_id
1 'polypeptide(L)'
;MKRVVEIRLASRAGSAARLEADGGRPIGIIAYEHLQTVAPHLDDVLILVITPQGEKYADPRMTVDDIEPSGEPLQIILVPMWDGT
;
A
#
# COMPACT_ATOMS: atom_id res chain seq x y z
N MET A 1 6.96 14.28 -7.56
CA MET A 1 6.33 15.06 -6.46
C MET A 1 6.37 14.22 -5.20
N LYS A 2 6.32 14.77 -3.97
CA LYS A 2 6.11 13.94 -2.78
C LYS A 2 4.62 13.84 -2.47
N ARG A 3 4.15 12.64 -2.13
CA ARG A 3 2.76 12.38 -1.76
C ARG A 3 2.71 11.61 -0.45
N VAL A 4 1.75 11.95 0.40
CA VAL A 4 1.49 11.19 1.61
C VAL A 4 0.77 9.89 1.25
N VAL A 5 1.30 8.78 1.75
CA VAL A 5 0.70 7.45 1.64
C VAL A 5 0.30 7.01 3.04
N GLU A 6 -0.93 6.51 3.16
CA GLU A 6 -1.40 5.81 4.35
C GLU A 6 -1.47 4.32 4.01
N ILE A 7 -0.67 3.51 4.68
CA ILE A 7 -0.57 2.08 4.41
C ILE A 7 -0.95 1.28 5.64
N ARG A 8 -1.70 0.19 5.46
CA ARG A 8 -2.10 -0.72 6.55
C ARG A 8 -2.21 -2.16 6.09
N LEU A 9 -2.05 -3.09 7.02
CA LEU A 9 -2.30 -4.52 6.84
C LEU A 9 -3.74 -4.84 7.30
N ALA A 10 -4.59 -5.34 6.40
CA ALA A 10 -6.04 -5.48 6.60
C ALA A 10 -6.43 -6.28 7.87
N SER A 11 -5.64 -7.29 8.22
CA SER A 11 -5.89 -8.20 9.35
C SER A 11 -5.19 -7.79 10.65
N ARG A 12 -4.50 -6.64 10.70
CA ARG A 12 -3.68 -6.24 11.85
C ARG A 12 -4.01 -4.83 12.31
N ALA A 13 -4.81 -4.76 13.38
CA ALA A 13 -5.06 -3.50 14.07
C ALA A 13 -3.74 -2.83 14.51
N GLY A 14 -3.65 -1.52 14.36
CA GLY A 14 -2.44 -0.75 14.68
C GLY A 14 -1.29 -0.90 13.68
N SER A 15 -1.49 -1.59 12.54
CA SER A 15 -0.49 -1.64 11.47
C SER A 15 -0.43 -0.38 10.61
N ALA A 16 -1.37 0.56 10.77
CA ALA A 16 -1.42 1.74 9.92
C ALA A 16 -0.18 2.62 10.11
N ALA A 17 0.43 3.02 8.99
CA ALA A 17 1.52 3.97 8.95
C ALA A 17 1.23 5.05 7.91
N ARG A 18 1.66 6.28 8.22
CA ARG A 18 1.58 7.43 7.32
C ARG A 18 3.00 7.85 6.95
N LEU A 19 3.31 7.84 5.66
CA LEU A 19 4.66 8.07 5.14
C LEU A 19 4.64 9.02 3.94
N GLU A 20 5.69 9.80 3.77
CA GLU A 20 5.91 10.55 2.54
C GLU A 20 6.65 9.67 1.54
N ALA A 21 6.07 9.49 0.36
CA ALA A 21 6.68 8.76 -0.74
C ALA A 21 6.95 9.69 -1.93
N ASP A 22 8.08 9.48 -2.59
CA ASP A 22 8.33 10.10 -3.89
C ASP A 22 7.39 9.49 -4.94
N GLY A 23 6.86 10.34 -5.81
CA GLY A 23 5.84 10.00 -6.79
C GLY A 23 6.26 8.93 -7.79
N GLY A 24 7.53 8.94 -8.21
CA GLY A 24 8.10 7.92 -9.11
C GLY A 24 8.40 6.58 -8.42
N ARG A 25 8.11 6.44 -7.12
CA ARG A 25 8.39 5.22 -6.37
C ARG A 25 7.30 4.18 -6.65
N PRO A 26 7.66 2.93 -7.01
CA PRO A 26 6.70 1.84 -7.12
C PRO A 26 6.01 1.54 -5.79
N ILE A 27 4.69 1.34 -5.82
CA ILE A 27 3.91 1.03 -4.61
C ILE A 27 4.31 -0.31 -3.98
N GLY A 28 4.77 -1.27 -4.77
CA GLY A 28 5.24 -2.56 -4.27
C GLY A 28 6.45 -2.43 -3.36
N ILE A 29 7.33 -1.46 -3.62
CA ILE A 29 8.48 -1.17 -2.74
C ILE A 29 7.98 -0.60 -1.40
N ILE A 30 7.03 0.34 -1.44
CA ILE A 30 6.44 0.93 -0.23
C ILE A 30 5.75 -0.15 0.60
N ALA A 31 4.98 -1.03 -0.06
CA ALA A 31 4.32 -2.16 0.58
C ALA A 31 5.31 -3.12 1.24
N TYR A 32 6.37 -3.51 0.51
CA TYR A 32 7.40 -4.40 1.01
C TYR A 32 8.11 -3.84 2.26
N GLU A 33 8.55 -2.59 2.23
CA GLU A 33 9.20 -1.95 3.38
C GLU A 33 8.29 -1.88 4.61
N HIS A 34 7.02 -1.56 4.39
CA HIS A 34 6.03 -1.55 5.45
C HIS A 34 5.86 -2.95 6.06
N LEU A 35 5.73 -3.99 5.21
CA LEU A 35 5.64 -5.38 5.66
C LEU A 35 6.85 -5.82 6.47
N GLN A 36 8.08 -5.46 6.06
CA GLN A 36 9.28 -5.79 6.83
C GLN A 36 9.23 -5.26 8.27
N THR A 37 8.51 -4.16 8.50
CA THR A 37 8.33 -3.57 9.84
C THR A 37 7.22 -4.26 10.62
N VAL A 38 6.06 -4.48 10.00
CA VAL A 38 4.85 -4.91 10.72
C VAL A 38 4.58 -6.41 10.66
N ALA A 39 5.02 -7.11 9.60
CA ALA A 39 4.78 -8.52 9.37
C ALA A 39 5.84 -9.12 8.42
N PRO A 40 7.12 -9.22 8.84
CA PRO A 40 8.22 -9.63 7.97
C PRO A 40 8.14 -11.09 7.47
N HIS A 41 7.23 -11.90 8.03
CA HIS A 41 6.98 -13.29 7.66
C HIS A 41 5.88 -13.44 6.59
N LEU A 42 5.26 -12.35 6.16
CA LEU A 42 4.27 -12.38 5.08
C LEU A 42 4.98 -12.18 3.75
N ASP A 43 4.96 -13.23 2.93
CA ASP A 43 5.61 -13.24 1.62
C ASP A 43 4.68 -12.80 0.49
N ASP A 44 3.37 -13.08 0.60
CA ASP A 44 2.37 -12.78 -0.43
C ASP A 44 1.24 -11.89 0.08
N VAL A 45 1.06 -10.74 -0.57
CA VAL A 45 -0.06 -9.82 -0.33
C VAL A 45 -0.64 -9.30 -1.64
N LEU A 46 -1.95 -9.05 -1.64
CA LEU A 46 -2.57 -8.16 -2.63
C LEU A 46 -2.43 -6.72 -2.16
N ILE A 47 -2.11 -5.84 -3.11
CA ILE A 47 -2.08 -4.40 -2.90
C ILE A 47 -3.38 -3.82 -3.41
N LEU A 48 -4.19 -3.31 -2.49
CA LEU A 48 -5.44 -2.64 -2.79
C LEU A 48 -5.27 -1.15 -2.53
N VAL A 49 -5.67 -0.31 -3.48
CA VAL A 49 -5.62 1.14 -3.37
C VAL A 49 -7.03 1.70 -3.29
N ILE A 50 -7.25 2.63 -2.37
CA ILE A 50 -8.53 3.33 -2.27
C ILE A 50 -8.42 4.65 -3.04
N THR A 51 -9.24 4.79 -4.07
CA THR A 51 -9.33 5.99 -4.91
C THR A 51 -10.74 6.60 -4.81
N PRO A 52 -10.95 7.84 -5.28
CA PRO A 52 -12.29 8.44 -5.34
C PRO A 52 -13.33 7.62 -6.12
N GLN A 53 -12.94 6.80 -7.11
CA GLN A 53 -13.87 5.88 -7.81
C GLN A 53 -13.98 4.51 -7.14
N GLY A 54 -13.36 4.33 -5.97
CA GLY A 54 -13.44 3.13 -5.15
C GLY A 54 -12.12 2.37 -5.03
N GLU A 55 -12.26 1.14 -4.55
CA GLU A 55 -11.17 0.21 -4.30
C GLU A 55 -10.72 -0.47 -5.60
N LYS A 56 -9.40 -0.51 -5.84
CA LYS A 56 -8.80 -1.14 -7.02
C LYS A 56 -7.60 -1.98 -6.60
N TYR A 57 -7.45 -3.16 -7.20
CA TYR A 57 -6.16 -3.86 -7.14
C TYR A 57 -5.13 -3.10 -7.94
N ALA A 58 -3.95 -2.90 -7.36
CA ALA A 58 -2.88 -2.17 -8.01
C ALA A 58 -1.74 -3.12 -8.37
N ASP A 59 -1.18 -2.92 -9.57
CA ASP A 59 0.06 -3.59 -9.94
C ASP A 59 1.20 -3.02 -9.06
N PRO A 60 1.99 -3.86 -8.38
CA PRO A 60 3.09 -3.40 -7.52
C PRO A 60 4.14 -2.52 -8.24
N ARG A 61 4.20 -2.58 -9.57
CA ARG A 61 5.10 -1.75 -10.40
C ARG A 61 4.53 -0.35 -10.68
N MET A 62 3.24 -0.12 -10.48
CA MET A 62 2.66 1.21 -10.59
C MET A 62 3.35 2.14 -9.60
N THR A 63 3.65 3.33 -10.06
CA THR A 63 4.22 4.37 -9.22
C THR A 63 3.11 5.13 -8.48
N VAL A 64 3.49 5.85 -7.44
CA VAL A 64 2.56 6.69 -6.68
C VAL A 64 1.93 7.78 -7.55
N ASP A 65 2.63 8.28 -8.56
CA ASP A 65 2.14 9.28 -9.51
C ASP A 65 1.21 8.66 -10.58
N ASP A 66 1.33 7.36 -10.87
CA ASP A 66 0.40 6.65 -11.77
C ASP A 66 -0.99 6.47 -11.14
N ILE A 67 -1.05 6.52 -9.80
CA ILE A 67 -2.31 6.43 -9.06
C ILE A 67 -2.87 7.83 -8.88
N GLU A 68 -4.11 8.01 -9.31
CA GLU A 68 -4.83 9.27 -9.43
C GLU A 68 -4.36 10.43 -8.55
N PRO A 69 -4.07 11.60 -9.16
CA PRO A 69 -3.65 12.78 -8.42
C PRO A 69 -4.79 13.25 -7.51
N SER A 70 -4.54 13.25 -6.21
CA SER A 70 -5.46 13.74 -5.19
C SER A 70 -4.68 14.55 -4.15
N GLY A 71 -5.33 15.55 -3.56
CA GLY A 71 -4.82 16.25 -2.38
C GLY A 71 -4.89 15.41 -1.10
N GLU A 72 -5.65 14.32 -1.13
CA GLU A 72 -5.76 13.37 -0.03
C GLU A 72 -4.63 12.33 -0.07
N PRO A 73 -4.26 11.76 1.09
CA PRO A 73 -3.32 10.65 1.15
C PRO A 73 -3.76 9.48 0.28
N LEU A 74 -2.81 8.88 -0.42
CA LEU A 74 -3.06 7.62 -1.10
C LEU A 74 -3.18 6.51 -0.05
N GLN A 75 -4.35 5.88 0.04
CA GLN A 75 -4.56 4.76 0.95
C GLN A 75 -4.20 3.44 0.27
N ILE A 76 -3.30 2.69 0.90
CA ILE A 76 -2.85 1.36 0.49
C ILE A 76 -3.26 0.35 1.57
N ILE A 77 -3.98 -0.68 1.16
CA ILE A 77 -4.35 -1.80 2.01
C ILE A 77 -3.61 -3.03 1.50
N LEU A 78 -2.80 -3.61 2.38
CA LEU A 78 -2.16 -4.89 2.15
C LEU A 78 -3.08 -5.99 2.65
N VAL A 79 -3.49 -6.88 1.76
CA VAL A 79 -4.34 -8.02 2.08
C VAL A 79 -3.49 -9.27 2.01
N PRO A 80 -3.19 -9.94 3.14
CA PRO A 80 -2.46 -11.21 3.12
C PRO A 80 -3.14 -12.23 2.22
N MET A 81 -2.35 -12.84 1.35
CA MET A 81 -2.77 -14.01 0.59
C MET A 81 -2.41 -15.23 1.43
N TRP A 82 -3.27 -15.62 2.37
CA TRP A 82 -3.11 -16.91 3.04
C TRP A 82 -4.20 -17.86 2.52
N ASP A 83 -3.76 -18.87 1.77
CA ASP A 83 -4.43 -20.17 1.71
C ASP A 83 -4.14 -20.87 3.04
N GLY A 84 -5.20 -21.26 3.76
CA GLY A 84 -5.12 -21.60 5.18
C GLY A 84 -4.18 -22.75 5.57
N THR A 85 -3.98 -22.86 6.88
CA THR A 85 -3.71 -24.13 7.57
C THR A 85 -4.77 -24.33 8.64
#